data_AF-A0A4R8CMB0-F1
#
_entry.id   AF-A0A4R8CMB0-F1
#
_cell.length_a   1.000
_cell.length_b   1.000
_cell.length_c   1.000
_cell.angle_alpha   90.00
_cell.angle_beta   90.00
_cell.angle_gamma   90.00
#
_symmetry.space_group_name_H-M   'P 1'
#
loop_
_entity.id
_entity.type
_entity.pdbx_description
1 polymer ?
#
loop_
_entity_poly.entity_id
_entity_poly.type
_entity_poly.pdbx_seq_one_letter_code
_entity_poly.pdbx_strand_id
1 'polypeptide(L)'
;MSMSPAPAAGAPVATTSVAIKGFAFGPQSIKVKVGATVTWTNDDQDPHTVTSQNGSGPLKSKTLQNGDKFQYTFTKAGTFNYLCTIHPFMTGTVVVTA
;
A
#
# COMPACT_ATOMS: atom_id res chain seq x y z
N MET A 1 -1.78 26.56 18.19
CA MET A 1 -1.38 25.15 18.40
C MET A 1 -0.38 24.81 17.31
N SER A 2 0.91 24.79 17.65
CA SER A 2 1.98 24.50 16.70
C SER A 2 1.92 23.01 16.35
N MET A 3 1.56 22.69 15.11
CA MET A 3 1.68 21.32 14.60
C MET A 3 3.17 21.03 14.43
N SER A 4 3.71 20.12 15.24
CA SER A 4 5.02 19.54 15.00
C SER A 4 5.05 18.90 13.61
N PRO A 5 6.13 19.07 12.82
CA PRO A 5 6.24 18.42 11.52
C PRO A 5 6.22 16.90 11.72
N ALA A 6 5.37 16.21 10.94
CA ALA A 6 5.40 14.76 10.87
C ALA A 6 6.81 14.29 10.47
N PRO A 7 7.32 13.17 11.01
CA PRO A 7 8.60 12.63 10.58
C PRO A 7 8.57 12.44 9.06
N ALA A 8 9.61 12.90 8.37
CA ALA A 8 9.73 12.71 6.93
C ALA A 8 9.60 11.20 6.63
N ALA A 9 8.55 10.81 5.91
CA ALA A 9 8.41 9.45 5.42
C ALA A 9 9.69 9.09 4.67
N GLY A 10 10.33 7.97 5.05
CA GLY A 10 11.54 7.50 4.40
C GLY A 10 11.34 7.37 2.88
N ALA A 11 12.44 7.48 2.12
CA ALA A 11 12.37 7.38 0.67
C ALA A 11 11.68 6.07 0.23
N PRO A 12 10.86 6.09 -0.84
CA PRO A 12 10.20 4.89 -1.34
C PRO A 12 11.20 3.77 -1.66
N VAL A 13 10.89 2.56 -1.21
CA VAL A 13 11.74 1.37 -1.43
C VAL A 13 11.44 0.76 -2.81
N ALA A 14 12.47 0.45 -3.59
CA ALA A 14 12.30 -0.22 -4.88
C ALA A 14 11.96 -1.72 -4.68
N THR A 15 10.69 -2.08 -4.75
CA THR A 15 10.20 -3.46 -4.58
C THR A 15 8.80 -3.62 -5.17
N THR A 16 8.44 -4.85 -5.52
CA THR A 16 7.08 -5.25 -5.93
C THR A 16 6.34 -6.03 -4.85
N SER A 17 6.90 -6.17 -3.65
CA SER A 17 6.31 -6.92 -2.55
C SER A 17 6.04 -6.03 -1.35
N VAL A 18 4.83 -6.16 -0.80
CA VAL A 18 4.39 -5.49 0.43
C VAL A 18 3.81 -6.55 1.38
N ALA A 19 4.36 -6.64 2.58
CA ALA A 19 3.79 -7.45 3.65
C ALA A 19 2.78 -6.60 4.44
N ILE A 20 1.69 -7.22 4.89
CA ILE A 20 0.79 -6.65 5.88
C ILE A 20 1.05 -7.41 7.18
N LYS A 21 1.60 -6.74 8.19
CA LYS A 21 1.97 -7.36 9.47
C LYS A 21 2.02 -6.32 10.58
N GLY A 22 1.51 -6.65 11.76
CA GLY A 22 1.50 -5.74 12.90
C GLY A 22 0.72 -4.45 12.60
N PHE A 23 -0.42 -4.59 11.93
CA PHE A 23 -1.27 -3.46 11.51
C PHE A 23 -0.51 -2.39 10.69
N ALA A 24 0.38 -2.81 9.80
CA ALA A 24 1.13 -1.92 8.93
C ALA A 24 1.39 -2.53 7.55
N PHE A 25 1.53 -1.68 6.53
CA PHE A 25 2.07 -2.05 5.22
C PHE A 25 3.59 -1.89 5.24
N GLY A 26 4.33 -2.95 4.89
CA GLY A 26 5.78 -3.01 4.92
C GLY A 26 6.39 -3.44 3.58
N PRO A 27 7.18 -2.61 2.89
CA PRO A 27 7.43 -1.19 3.17
C PRO A 27 6.19 -0.32 3.01
N GLN A 28 6.10 0.79 3.77
CA GLN A 28 4.95 1.70 3.69
C GLN A 28 4.89 2.44 2.35
N SER A 29 6.04 2.81 1.79
CA SER A 29 6.16 3.46 0.49
C SER A 29 7.07 2.66 -0.42
N ILE A 30 6.60 2.33 -1.61
CA ILE A 30 7.36 1.60 -2.61
C ILE A 30 7.44 2.37 -3.94
N LYS A 31 8.48 2.08 -4.72
CA LYS A 31 8.65 2.60 -6.09
C LYS A 31 8.77 1.45 -7.07
N VAL A 32 8.00 1.52 -8.16
CA VAL A 32 8.02 0.55 -9.26
C VAL A 32 7.99 1.27 -10.62
N LYS A 33 8.26 0.54 -11.70
CA LYS A 33 8.07 1.04 -13.07
C LYS A 33 6.67 0.71 -13.59
N VAL A 34 6.21 1.46 -14.59
CA VAL A 34 5.01 1.11 -15.37
C VAL A 34 5.15 -0.33 -15.89
N GLY A 35 4.06 -1.09 -15.78
CA GLY A 35 4.00 -2.52 -16.12
C GLY A 35 4.33 -3.46 -14.96
N ALA A 36 4.80 -2.95 -13.81
CA ALA A 36 5.07 -3.79 -12.66
C ALA A 36 3.79 -4.28 -11.98
N THR A 37 3.80 -5.54 -11.58
CA THR A 37 2.79 -6.13 -10.68
C THR A 37 3.28 -6.04 -9.25
N VAL A 38 2.52 -5.36 -8.39
CA VAL A 38 2.76 -5.31 -6.95
C VAL A 38 1.90 -6.38 -6.28
N THR A 39 2.50 -7.10 -5.33
CA THR A 39 1.86 -8.13 -4.51
C THR A 39 1.82 -7.68 -3.06
N TRP A 40 0.63 -7.63 -2.48
CA TRP A 40 0.41 -7.53 -1.05
C TRP A 40 0.13 -8.91 -0.48
N THR A 41 0.79 -9.28 0.62
CA THR A 41 0.51 -10.52 1.36
C THR A 41 0.11 -10.18 2.78
N ASN A 42 -0.98 -10.77 3.27
CA ASN A 42 -1.34 -10.63 4.67
C ASN A 42 -0.60 -11.65 5.53
N ASP A 43 0.44 -11.21 6.23
CA ASP A 43 1.20 -12.02 7.19
C ASP A 43 0.74 -11.77 8.64
N ASP A 44 -0.32 -10.98 8.83
CA ASP A 44 -0.96 -10.70 10.10
C ASP A 44 -2.08 -11.72 10.40
N GLN A 45 -2.43 -11.89 11.67
CA GLN A 45 -3.56 -12.76 12.04
C GLN A 45 -4.90 -12.09 11.72
N ASP A 46 -4.96 -10.77 11.80
CA ASP A 46 -6.16 -9.99 11.55
C ASP A 46 -6.46 -9.80 10.06
N PRO A 47 -7.74 -9.67 9.68
CA PRO A 47 -8.13 -9.41 8.29
C PRO A 47 -7.79 -7.97 7.87
N HIS A 48 -7.32 -7.82 6.63
CA HIS A 48 -6.95 -6.52 6.07
C HIS A 48 -7.49 -6.32 4.64
N THR A 49 -7.37 -5.10 4.12
CA THR A 49 -7.70 -4.74 2.74
C THR A 49 -6.64 -3.82 2.16
N VAL A 50 -6.57 -3.77 0.83
CA VAL A 50 -5.76 -2.83 0.04
C VAL A 50 -6.71 -2.05 -0.86
N THR A 51 -7.00 -0.81 -0.46
CA THR A 51 -8.02 0.01 -1.11
C THR A 51 -7.49 1.41 -1.38
N SER A 52 -7.66 1.91 -2.61
CA SER A 52 -7.25 3.27 -2.96
C SER A 52 -8.00 4.30 -2.13
N GLN A 53 -7.24 5.26 -1.57
CA GLN A 53 -7.80 6.30 -0.73
C GLN A 53 -8.64 7.28 -1.58
N ASN A 54 -9.79 7.72 -1.07
CA ASN A 54 -10.68 8.70 -1.70
C ASN A 54 -11.10 8.33 -3.15
N GLY A 55 -11.11 7.04 -3.50
CA GLY A 55 -11.44 6.59 -4.86
C GLY A 55 -10.42 7.04 -5.93
N SER A 56 -9.25 7.51 -5.52
CA SER A 56 -8.24 8.12 -6.40
C SER A 56 -7.47 7.15 -7.30
N GLY A 57 -7.70 5.85 -7.14
CA GLY A 57 -6.88 4.84 -7.79
C GLY A 57 -7.60 3.49 -7.97
N PRO A 58 -6.92 2.54 -8.60
CA PRO A 58 -7.53 1.29 -9.05
C PRO A 58 -7.56 0.18 -8.00
N LEU A 59 -6.99 0.40 -6.81
CA LEU A 59 -6.84 -0.65 -5.81
C LEU A 59 -8.17 -0.89 -5.09
N LYS A 60 -8.66 -2.12 -5.15
CA LYS A 60 -9.88 -2.57 -4.46
C LYS A 60 -9.80 -4.08 -4.23
N SER A 61 -9.06 -4.50 -3.21
CA SER A 61 -9.00 -5.90 -2.84
C SER A 61 -10.32 -6.37 -2.22
N LYS A 62 -10.54 -7.70 -2.17
CA LYS A 62 -11.42 -8.31 -1.17
C LYS A 62 -10.74 -8.23 0.20
N THR A 63 -11.45 -8.61 1.27
CA THR A 63 -10.81 -8.88 2.57
C THR A 63 -9.79 -9.98 2.40
N LEU A 64 -8.57 -9.74 2.90
CA LEU A 64 -7.45 -10.67 2.91
C LEU A 64 -7.35 -11.28 4.31
N GLN A 65 -7.53 -12.60 4.42
CA GLN A 65 -7.23 -13.36 5.63
C GLN A 65 -5.73 -13.62 5.75
N ASN A 66 -5.28 -14.19 6.87
CA ASN A 66 -3.89 -14.61 7.02
C ASN A 66 -3.45 -15.53 5.85
N GLY A 67 -2.33 -15.20 5.21
CA GLY A 67 -1.78 -15.90 4.05
C GLY A 67 -2.32 -15.44 2.70
N ASP A 68 -3.45 -14.72 2.66
CA ASP A 68 -4.04 -14.26 1.40
C ASP A 68 -3.18 -13.19 0.71
N LYS A 69 -3.34 -13.13 -0.61
CA LYS A 69 -2.61 -12.20 -1.47
C LYS A 69 -3.54 -11.37 -2.33
N PHE A 70 -3.14 -10.11 -2.54
CA PHE A 70 -3.72 -9.23 -3.54
C PHE A 70 -2.63 -8.81 -4.52
N GLN A 71 -2.94 -8.80 -5.82
CA GLN A 71 -2.00 -8.41 -6.86
C GLN A 71 -2.63 -7.35 -7.77
N TYR A 72 -1.83 -6.35 -8.16
CA TYR A 72 -2.26 -5.34 -9.12
C TYR A 72 -1.11 -4.90 -10.02
N THR A 73 -1.36 -4.86 -11.33
CA THR A 73 -0.41 -4.36 -12.35
C THR A 73 -0.67 -2.89 -12.64
N PHE A 74 0.30 -2.03 -12.36
CA PHE A 74 0.18 -0.60 -12.63
C PHE A 74 0.57 -0.26 -14.07
N THR A 75 -0.38 0.24 -14.85
CA THR A 75 -0.18 0.57 -16.27
C THR A 75 -0.01 2.06 -16.54
N LYS A 76 -0.09 2.90 -15.50
CA LYS A 76 0.06 4.36 -15.58
C LYS A 76 1.04 4.84 -14.53
N ALA A 77 1.95 5.73 -14.93
CA ALA A 77 2.81 6.44 -13.99
C ALA A 77 1.98 7.36 -13.09
N GLY A 78 2.44 7.55 -11.85
CA GLY A 78 1.74 8.35 -10.85
C GLY A 78 2.01 7.89 -9.42
N THR A 79 1.40 8.58 -8.47
CA THR A 79 1.46 8.26 -7.04
C THR A 79 0.10 7.76 -6.59
N PHE A 80 0.04 6.55 -6.04
CA PHE A 80 -1.18 5.89 -5.63
C PHE A 80 -1.17 5.68 -4.12
N ASN A 81 -1.99 6.46 -3.41
CA ASN A 81 -2.19 6.29 -1.97
C ASN A 81 -3.32 5.30 -1.70
N TYR A 82 -3.12 4.45 -0.70
CA TYR A 82 -4.07 3.42 -0.32
C TYR A 82 -4.10 3.22 1.19
N LEU A 83 -5.17 2.57 1.65
CA LEU A 83 -5.41 2.27 3.05
C LEU A 83 -6.06 0.90 3.23
N CYS A 84 -6.07 0.42 4.47
CA CYS A 84 -6.97 -0.64 4.89
C CYS A 84 -8.30 -0.04 5.36
N THR A 85 -9.42 -0.46 4.77
CA THR A 85 -10.76 0.02 5.14
C THR A 85 -11.25 -0.48 6.50
N ILE A 86 -10.67 -1.58 7.00
CA ILE A 86 -10.97 -2.14 8.33
C ILE A 86 -10.22 -1.35 9.41
N HIS A 87 -8.97 -0.97 9.11
CA HIS A 87 -8.06 -0.23 9.98
C HIS A 87 -7.56 1.04 9.27
N PRO A 88 -8.37 2.13 9.20
CA PRO A 88 -8.09 3.27 8.32
C PRO A 88 -6.80 4.06 8.61
N PHE A 89 -6.18 3.84 9.77
CA PHE A 89 -4.86 4.39 10.11
C PHE A 89 -3.72 3.71 9.34
N MET A 90 -3.93 2.50 8.82
CA MET A 90 -2.98 1.81 7.97
C MET A 90 -3.00 2.44 6.58
N THR A 91 -1.93 3.13 6.22
CA THR A 91 -1.79 3.79 4.92
C THR A 91 -0.50 3.37 4.23
N GLY A 92 -0.51 3.38 2.90
CA GLY A 92 0.66 3.09 2.09
C GLY A 92 0.63 3.85 0.77
N THR A 93 1.78 3.86 0.09
CA THR A 93 1.96 4.57 -1.19
C THR A 93 2.72 3.71 -2.19
N VAL A 94 2.22 3.65 -3.43
CA VAL A 94 2.97 3.15 -4.59
C VAL A 94 3.30 4.31 -5.50
N VAL A 95 4.60 4.55 -5.73
CA VAL A 95 5.09 5.49 -6.74
C VAL A 95 5.42 4.70 -8.01
N VAL A 96 4.74 5.00 -9.11
CA VAL A 96 4.97 4.37 -10.41
C VAL A 96 5.65 5.36 -11.32
N THR A 97 6.86 5.04 -11.77
CA THR A 97 7.59 5.85 -12.75
C THR A 97 7.53 5.21 -14.14
N ALA A 98 7.72 6.02 -15.18
CA ALA A 98 7.97 5.51 -16.53
C ALA A 98 9.24 4.63 -16.59
#